data_AF-A0A9P9SEM7-F1
#
_entry.id   AF-A0A9P9SEM7-F1
#
_cell.length_a   1.000
_cell.length_b   1.000
_cell.length_c   1.000
_cell.angle_alpha   90.00
_cell.angle_beta   90.00
_cell.angle_gamma   90.00
#
_symmetry.space_group_name_H-M   'P 1'
#
loop_
_entity.id
_entity.type
_entity.pdbx_description
1 polymer ?
#
loop_
_entity_poly.entity_id
_entity_poly.type
_entity_poly.pdbx_seq_one_letter_code
_entity_poly.pdbx_strand_id
1 'polypeptide(L)'
;MSTTDLNVYLGVWVNWVKGSSEGRTLTLTKQNGTILVAALALFVSIAASQSWGMLSFFIHQLRATRKPRHGMHFQQQTTLRNHGSALATVWQLTKISWAWRSQSVGSFRKTISIVVLGLVYLMMFGAASVLSSRVATTSDEVLVRSPNCGIWGLEPDMSNDFTQITRFNEHLRINADQSRAYVRDCLSGYQSSPECNLFKQRSIPYISWNNATCPFSADICLGGPNTAMRLDSTLLDSALDFGINSKPKDRGTLSILFSFLQHYSKSSAAKVLFGHLANGS
;
A
#
# COMPACT_ATOMS: atom_id res chain seq x y z
N MET A 1 -13.90 16.70 -18.08
CA MET A 1 -13.56 15.57 -17.19
C MET A 1 -13.12 16.20 -15.88
N SER A 2 -14.08 16.65 -15.06
CA SER A 2 -13.77 17.24 -13.76
C SER A 2 -13.40 16.12 -12.82
N THR A 3 -12.17 16.15 -12.33
CA THR A 3 -11.74 15.39 -11.15
C THR A 3 -12.73 15.70 -10.04
N THR A 4 -13.60 14.74 -9.72
CA THR A 4 -14.34 14.78 -8.47
C THR A 4 -13.30 14.93 -7.35
N ASP A 5 -13.40 16.01 -6.58
CA ASP A 5 -12.67 16.16 -5.32
C ASP A 5 -13.15 15.04 -4.40
N LEU A 6 -12.54 13.86 -4.56
CA LEU A 6 -12.60 12.79 -3.58
C LEU A 6 -12.10 13.44 -2.28
N ASN A 7 -12.97 13.46 -1.27
CA ASN A 7 -12.63 13.96 0.06
C ASN A 7 -11.61 12.99 0.71
N VAL A 8 -10.38 13.02 0.21
CA VAL A 8 -9.26 12.24 0.70
C VAL A 8 -8.88 12.81 2.05
N TYR A 9 -8.88 11.95 3.05
CA TYR A 9 -8.48 12.30 4.40
C TYR A 9 -6.95 12.46 4.46
N LEU A 10 -6.50 13.69 4.75
CA LEU A 10 -5.10 14.00 5.03
C LEU A 10 -4.86 13.94 6.55
N GLY A 11 -3.87 13.16 6.96
CA GLY A 11 -3.56 12.94 8.38
C GLY A 11 -3.33 11.48 8.72
N VAL A 12 -3.26 11.21 10.03
CA VAL A 12 -3.00 9.88 10.57
C VAL A 12 -4.31 9.10 10.69
N TRP A 13 -4.32 7.89 10.16
CA TRP A 13 -5.44 6.95 10.27
C TRP A 13 -4.90 5.52 10.40
N VAL A 14 -5.80 4.57 10.64
CA VAL A 14 -5.45 3.15 10.76
C VAL A 14 -6.15 2.39 9.64
N ASN A 15 -5.37 1.74 8.78
CA ASN A 15 -5.86 0.72 7.88
C ASN A 15 -6.13 -0.55 8.67
N TRP A 16 -7.39 -0.76 9.06
CA TRP A 16 -7.76 -1.86 9.93
C TRP A 16 -7.58 -3.23 9.27
N VAL A 17 -7.51 -3.30 7.94
CA VAL A 17 -7.19 -4.56 7.22
C VAL A 17 -5.77 -5.02 7.57
N LYS A 18 -4.82 -4.08 7.74
CA LYS A 18 -3.44 -4.36 8.17
C LYS A 18 -3.30 -4.50 9.70
N GLY A 19 -4.39 -4.28 10.46
CA GLY A 19 -4.40 -4.31 11.92
C GLY A 19 -3.92 -3.01 12.58
N SER A 20 -3.92 -2.99 13.91
CA SER A 20 -3.70 -1.76 14.68
C SER A 20 -2.24 -1.28 14.71
N SER A 21 -1.27 -2.19 14.54
CA SER A 21 0.15 -1.88 14.58
C SER A 21 0.67 -1.47 13.20
N GLU A 22 0.63 -2.40 12.25
CA GLU A 22 1.13 -2.22 10.88
C GLU A 22 0.22 -1.32 10.02
N GLY A 23 -1.04 -1.11 10.43
CA GLY A 23 -2.00 -0.30 9.69
C GLY A 23 -1.88 1.22 9.90
N ARG A 24 -1.01 1.69 10.80
CA ARG A 24 -0.87 3.13 11.08
C ARG A 24 -0.31 3.84 9.85
N THR A 25 -1.16 4.61 9.18
CA THR A 25 -0.87 5.24 7.90
C THR A 25 -1.01 6.75 8.03
N LEU A 26 -0.08 7.49 7.44
CA LEU A 26 -0.13 8.95 7.33
C LEU A 26 -0.32 9.32 5.86
N THR A 27 -1.49 9.85 5.52
CA THR A 27 -1.77 10.35 4.16
C THR A 27 -1.33 11.81 4.07
N LEU A 28 -0.52 12.13 3.06
CA LEU A 28 -0.04 13.48 2.75
C LEU A 28 -0.28 13.80 1.29
N THR A 29 -0.27 15.09 0.96
CA THR A 29 -0.17 15.52 -0.44
C THR A 29 1.17 15.10 -1.04
N LYS A 30 1.23 14.94 -2.36
CA LYS A 30 2.46 14.56 -3.08
C LYS A 30 3.66 15.46 -2.75
N GLN A 31 3.42 16.77 -2.63
CA GLN A 31 4.45 17.74 -2.28
C GLN A 31 4.97 17.52 -0.85
N ASN A 32 4.07 17.43 0.14
CA ASN A 32 4.46 17.25 1.54
C ASN A 32 5.11 15.88 1.78
N GLY A 33 4.64 14.84 1.10
CA GLY A 33 5.27 13.51 1.15
C GLY A 33 6.70 13.53 0.61
N THR A 34 6.95 14.25 -0.50
CA THR A 34 8.31 14.40 -1.06
C THR A 34 9.23 15.15 -0.09
N ILE A 35 8.73 16.21 0.55
CA ILE A 35 9.48 16.96 1.58
C ILE A 35 9.81 16.06 2.77
N LEU A 36 8.86 15.26 3.25
CA LEU A 36 9.08 14.33 4.36
C LEU A 36 10.14 13.28 4.04
N VAL A 37 10.07 12.67 2.85
CA VAL A 37 11.08 11.70 2.39
C VAL A 37 12.47 12.33 2.32
N ALA A 38 12.58 13.53 1.77
CA ALA A 38 13.85 14.26 1.71
C ALA A 38 14.38 14.56 3.11
N ALA A 39 13.53 15.01 4.04
CA ALA A 39 13.90 15.26 5.43
C ALA A 39 14.39 13.97 6.13
N LEU A 40 13.74 12.83 5.91
CA LEU A 40 14.16 11.53 6.45
C LEU A 40 15.53 11.10 5.90
N ALA A 41 15.76 11.23 4.59
CA ALA A 41 17.05 10.91 3.97
C ALA A 41 18.18 11.78 4.51
N LEU A 42 17.93 13.08 4.70
CA LEU A 42 18.88 14.00 5.34
C LEU A 42 19.15 13.62 6.80
N PHE A 43 18.11 13.31 7.57
CA PHE A 43 18.25 12.86 8.95
C PHE A 43 19.11 11.60 9.07
N VAL A 44 18.85 10.58 8.24
CA VAL A 44 19.67 9.35 8.18
C VAL A 44 21.12 9.68 7.82
N SER A 45 21.35 10.61 6.90
CA SER A 45 22.71 11.02 6.49
C SER A 45 23.47 11.72 7.62
N ILE A 46 22.81 12.58 8.38
CA ILE A 46 23.39 13.23 9.57
C ILE A 46 23.69 12.18 10.64
N ALA A 47 22.73 11.30 10.94
CA ALA A 47 22.92 10.22 11.90
C ALA A 47 24.10 9.31 11.51
N ALA A 48 24.25 8.98 10.23
CA ALA A 48 25.36 8.20 9.69
C ALA A 48 26.72 8.88 9.93
N SER A 49 26.80 10.20 9.74
CA SER A 49 28.02 10.97 9.98
C SER A 49 28.42 10.92 11.46
N GLN A 50 27.47 11.17 12.36
CA GLN A 50 27.76 11.21 13.79
C GLN A 50 28.10 9.83 14.36
N SER A 51 27.36 8.80 13.94
CA SER A 51 27.64 7.43 14.38
C SER A 51 28.96 6.88 13.83
N TRP A 52 29.43 7.35 12.67
CA TRP A 52 30.76 7.01 12.16
C TRP A 52 31.86 7.57 13.07
N GLY A 53 31.71 8.81 13.55
CA GLY A 53 32.62 9.41 14.50
C GLY A 53 32.75 8.56 15.77
N MET A 54 31.62 8.11 16.32
CA MET A 54 31.60 7.23 17.49
C MET A 54 32.28 5.88 17.21
N LEU A 55 31.96 5.25 16.07
CA LEU A 55 32.55 3.97 15.67
C LEU A 55 34.07 4.09 15.46
N SER A 56 34.52 5.15 14.80
CA SER A 56 35.94 5.42 14.56
C SER A 56 36.70 5.64 15.85
N PHE A 57 36.11 6.39 16.79
CA PHE A 57 36.67 6.56 18.13
C PHE A 57 36.74 5.24 18.89
N PHE A 58 35.71 4.41 18.84
CA PHE A 58 35.70 3.12 19.50
C PHE A 58 36.78 2.17 18.93
N ILE A 59 36.91 2.09 17.60
CA ILE A 59 37.97 1.32 16.94
C ILE A 59 39.36 1.87 17.29
N HIS A 60 39.51 3.20 17.34
CA HIS A 60 40.73 3.87 17.76
C HIS A 60 41.13 3.41 19.17
N GLN A 61 40.20 3.48 20.13
CA GLN A 61 40.44 3.11 21.53
C GLN A 61 40.79 1.63 21.70
N LEU A 62 40.07 0.72 21.04
CA LEU A 62 40.37 -0.72 21.10
C LEU A 62 41.75 -1.08 20.55
N ARG A 63 42.26 -0.28 19.63
CA ARG A 63 43.55 -0.49 18.97
C ARG A 63 44.66 0.39 19.54
N ALA A 64 44.35 1.29 20.46
CA ALA A 64 45.32 2.17 21.09
C ALA A 64 46.31 1.31 21.90
N THR A 65 47.60 1.51 21.67
CA THR A 65 48.64 0.77 22.38
C THR A 65 49.85 1.66 22.62
N ARG A 66 50.48 1.49 23.79
CA ARG A 66 51.74 2.15 24.14
C ARG A 66 52.98 1.36 23.68
N LYS A 67 52.79 0.14 23.14
CA LYS A 67 53.89 -0.70 22.66
C LYS A 67 54.42 -0.18 21.32
N PRO A 68 55.73 -0.29 21.05
CA PRO A 68 56.29 0.06 19.75
C PRO A 68 55.61 -0.75 18.64
N ARG A 69 55.13 -0.05 17.61
CA ARG A 69 54.43 -0.58 16.44
C ARG A 69 54.97 0.10 15.19
N HIS A 70 54.76 -0.50 14.02
CA HIS A 70 55.15 0.07 12.73
C HIS A 70 54.45 1.42 12.46
N GLY A 71 55.10 2.29 11.68
CA GLY A 71 54.57 3.61 11.29
C GLY A 71 53.17 3.56 10.67
N MET A 72 52.87 2.50 9.91
CA MET A 72 51.53 2.22 9.37
C MET A 72 50.43 2.22 10.44
N HIS A 73 50.69 1.66 11.63
CA HIS A 73 49.73 1.63 12.72
C HIS A 73 49.40 3.04 13.22
N PHE A 74 50.42 3.89 13.38
CA PHE A 74 50.23 5.27 13.80
C PHE A 74 49.49 6.08 12.74
N GLN A 75 49.81 5.90 11.45
CA GLN A 75 49.05 6.54 10.35
C GLN A 75 47.56 6.19 10.41
N GLN A 76 47.22 4.92 10.63
CA GLN A 76 45.83 4.48 10.76
C GLN A 76 45.13 5.08 11.98
N GLN A 77 45.82 5.15 13.12
CA GLN A 77 45.26 5.71 14.34
C GLN A 77 45.00 7.21 14.20
N THR A 78 45.91 7.93 13.55
CA THR A 78 45.72 9.34 13.18
C THR A 78 44.54 9.50 12.24
N THR A 79 44.40 8.63 11.23
CA THR A 79 43.25 8.67 10.32
C THR A 79 41.93 8.45 11.06
N LEU A 80 41.84 7.42 11.92
CA LEU A 80 40.64 7.11 12.70
C LEU A 80 40.27 8.21 13.71
N ARG A 81 41.26 8.95 14.23
CA ARG A 81 41.05 10.05 15.18
C ARG A 81 40.65 11.37 14.49
N ASN A 82 41.20 11.65 13.31
CA ASN A 82 41.10 12.98 12.69
C ASN A 82 40.04 13.08 11.58
N HIS A 83 39.65 11.98 10.93
CA HIS A 83 38.66 12.07 9.85
C HIS A 83 37.23 11.89 10.37
N GLY A 84 36.41 12.92 10.18
CA GLY A 84 34.99 12.90 10.58
C GLY A 84 34.08 12.10 9.65
N SER A 85 34.49 11.78 8.41
CA SER A 85 33.64 11.05 7.46
C SER A 85 34.17 9.65 7.11
N ALA A 86 33.25 8.71 6.92
CA ALA A 86 33.55 7.33 6.56
C ALA A 86 34.26 7.22 5.22
N LEU A 87 33.80 7.97 4.21
CA LEU A 87 34.41 7.98 2.88
C LEU A 87 35.86 8.48 2.91
N ALA A 88 36.13 9.59 3.61
CA ALA A 88 37.49 10.10 3.75
C ALA A 88 38.39 9.09 4.46
N THR A 89 37.88 8.45 5.51
CA THR A 89 38.62 7.44 6.27
C THR A 89 38.97 6.24 5.39
N VAL A 90 38.00 5.69 4.67
CA VAL A 90 38.19 4.57 3.72
C VAL A 90 39.22 4.94 2.65
N TRP A 91 39.11 6.14 2.05
CA TRP A 91 40.04 6.61 1.03
C TRP A 91 41.48 6.69 1.53
N GLN A 92 41.69 7.29 2.72
CA GLN A 92 43.01 7.41 3.31
C GLN A 92 43.60 6.06 3.72
N LEU A 93 42.80 5.19 4.34
CA LEU A 93 43.23 3.84 4.70
C LEU A 93 43.56 2.98 3.48
N THR A 94 42.88 3.19 2.36
CA THR A 94 43.20 2.52 1.09
C THR A 94 44.56 2.95 0.56
N LYS A 95 44.86 4.26 0.56
CA LYS A 95 46.19 4.77 0.20
C LYS A 95 47.29 4.24 1.11
N ILE A 96 47.07 4.24 2.43
CA ILE A 96 48.00 3.66 3.42
C ILE A 96 48.19 2.16 3.13
N SER A 97 47.11 1.42 2.87
CA SER A 97 47.21 -0.02 2.55
C SER A 97 48.05 -0.27 1.29
N TRP A 98 47.82 0.53 0.24
CA TRP A 98 48.54 0.40 -1.02
C TRP A 98 50.04 0.72 -0.88
N ALA A 99 50.38 1.80 -0.18
CA ALA A 99 51.76 2.21 0.03
C ALA A 99 52.59 1.17 0.80
N TRP A 100 51.97 0.44 1.73
CA TRP A 100 52.64 -0.53 2.60
C TRP A 100 52.43 -2.00 2.16
N ARG A 101 51.85 -2.26 0.98
CA ARG A 101 51.39 -3.59 0.54
C ARG A 101 52.48 -4.66 0.47
N SER A 102 53.72 -4.28 0.15
CA SER A 102 54.85 -5.20 0.00
C SER A 102 55.68 -5.42 1.27
N GLN A 103 55.46 -4.60 2.33
CA GLN A 103 56.34 -4.59 3.50
C GLN A 103 55.84 -5.45 4.67
N SER A 104 54.54 -5.71 4.78
CA SER A 104 54.00 -6.53 5.88
C SER A 104 52.60 -7.10 5.58
N VAL A 105 52.53 -8.38 5.22
CA VAL A 105 51.27 -9.08 4.88
C VAL A 105 50.27 -9.09 6.05
N GLY A 106 50.75 -9.33 7.27
CA GLY A 106 49.89 -9.36 8.47
C GLY A 106 49.32 -8.00 8.87
N SER A 107 50.08 -6.92 8.64
CA SER A 107 49.62 -5.55 8.91
C SER A 107 48.68 -5.05 7.80
N PHE A 108 48.94 -5.44 6.55
CA PHE A 108 48.03 -5.20 5.42
C PHE A 108 46.65 -5.82 5.64
N ARG A 109 46.57 -7.09 6.10
CA ARG A 109 45.29 -7.77 6.39
C ARG A 109 44.46 -7.05 7.46
N LYS A 110 45.08 -6.50 8.50
CA LYS A 110 44.35 -5.73 9.54
C LYS A 110 43.78 -4.42 8.98
N THR A 111 44.46 -3.84 8.01
CA THR A 111 44.05 -2.57 7.40
C THR A 111 42.90 -2.79 6.44
N ILE A 112 42.98 -3.85 5.63
CA ILE A 112 41.90 -4.18 4.71
C ILE A 112 40.61 -4.53 5.46
N SER A 113 40.69 -5.16 6.65
CA SER A 113 39.52 -5.37 7.50
C SER A 113 38.81 -4.07 7.91
N ILE A 114 39.56 -2.99 8.18
CA ILE A 114 38.98 -1.69 8.56
C ILE A 114 38.40 -0.98 7.32
N VAL A 115 39.06 -1.11 6.17
CA VAL A 115 38.53 -0.60 4.89
C VAL A 115 37.22 -1.29 4.55
N VAL A 116 37.15 -2.62 4.66
CA VAL A 116 35.92 -3.41 4.43
C VAL A 116 34.83 -2.98 5.40
N LEU A 117 35.14 -2.81 6.69
CA LEU A 117 34.17 -2.31 7.67
C LEU A 117 33.61 -0.93 7.29
N GLY A 118 34.47 0.00 6.87
CA GLY A 118 34.04 1.32 6.41
C GLY A 118 33.19 1.28 5.13
N LEU A 119 33.51 0.37 4.19
CA LEU A 119 32.71 0.16 2.98
C LEU A 119 31.34 -0.44 3.32
N VAL A 120 31.27 -1.45 4.18
CA VAL A 120 30.00 -2.04 4.65
C VAL A 120 29.16 -0.97 5.35
N TYR A 121 29.78 -0.13 6.18
CA TYR A 121 29.10 0.97 6.84
C TYR A 121 28.50 1.98 5.84
N LEU A 122 29.29 2.40 4.85
CA LEU A 122 28.82 3.28 3.77
C LEU A 122 27.68 2.67 2.98
N MET A 123 27.76 1.37 2.65
CA MET A 123 26.69 0.67 1.95
C MET A 123 25.42 0.59 2.81
N MET A 124 25.52 0.26 4.09
CA MET A 124 24.36 0.16 4.98
C MET A 124 23.64 1.50 5.13
N PHE A 125 24.37 2.57 5.47
CA PHE A 125 23.75 3.89 5.64
C PHE A 125 23.34 4.55 4.31
N GLY A 126 24.09 4.29 3.23
CA GLY A 126 23.70 4.70 1.88
C GLY A 126 22.40 4.03 1.45
N ALA A 127 22.29 2.71 1.64
CA ALA A 127 21.05 1.98 1.38
C ALA A 127 19.91 2.47 2.26
N ALA A 128 20.13 2.69 3.57
CA ALA A 128 19.12 3.22 4.48
C ALA A 128 18.60 4.61 4.04
N SER A 129 19.49 5.49 3.58
CA SER A 129 19.11 6.82 3.07
C SER A 129 18.24 6.71 1.81
N VAL A 130 18.63 5.89 0.84
CA VAL A 130 17.85 5.66 -0.40
C VAL A 130 16.51 4.99 -0.09
N LEU A 131 16.52 3.96 0.75
CA LEU A 131 15.34 3.21 1.16
C LEU A 131 14.43 3.99 2.11
N SER A 132 14.84 5.16 2.62
CA SER A 132 13.95 6.04 3.40
C SER A 132 12.73 6.48 2.58
N SER A 133 12.86 6.53 1.25
CA SER A 133 11.72 6.74 0.34
C SER A 133 10.66 5.63 0.43
N ARG A 134 11.02 4.39 0.77
CA ARG A 134 10.07 3.28 0.94
C ARG A 134 9.15 3.47 2.13
N VAL A 135 9.54 4.31 3.11
CA VAL A 135 8.66 4.68 4.25
C VAL A 135 7.44 5.44 3.74
N ALA A 136 7.61 6.25 2.69
CA ALA A 136 6.50 6.74 1.90
C ALA A 136 6.10 5.65 0.89
N THR A 137 5.39 4.63 1.35
CA THR A 137 4.67 3.77 0.42
C THR A 137 3.70 4.64 -0.36
N THR A 138 3.84 4.67 -1.68
CA THR A 138 2.74 5.02 -2.59
C THR A 138 1.70 3.91 -2.46
N SER A 139 1.01 3.88 -1.32
CA SER A 139 -0.12 2.99 -1.10
C SER A 139 -1.19 3.42 -2.10
N ASP A 140 -1.64 2.49 -2.94
CA ASP A 140 -2.79 2.70 -3.82
C ASP A 140 -4.07 3.00 -3.01
N GLU A 141 -4.02 2.73 -1.70
CA GLU A 141 -5.12 2.95 -0.77
C GLU A 141 -4.92 4.25 0.02
N VAL A 142 -5.91 5.13 -0.10
CA VAL A 142 -6.08 6.32 0.73
C VAL A 142 -7.43 6.24 1.43
N LEU A 143 -7.52 6.80 2.65
CA LEU A 143 -8.80 6.91 3.33
C LEU A 143 -9.62 8.03 2.69
N VAL A 144 -10.77 7.67 2.14
CA VAL A 144 -11.78 8.65 1.73
C VAL A 144 -12.76 8.83 2.88
N ARG A 145 -12.99 10.09 3.29
CA ARG A 145 -13.92 10.41 4.37
C ARG A 145 -14.73 11.63 4.00
N SER A 146 -16.02 11.44 3.79
CA SER A 146 -16.99 12.51 3.52
C SER A 146 -18.06 12.53 4.62
N PRO A 147 -18.58 13.70 5.02
CA PRO A 147 -19.76 13.77 5.87
C PRO A 147 -21.00 13.14 5.20
N ASN A 148 -21.00 13.06 3.86
CA ASN A 148 -22.10 12.52 3.07
C ASN A 148 -21.82 11.09 2.55
N CYS A 149 -20.98 10.32 3.26
CA CYS A 149 -20.75 8.92 2.94
C CYS A 149 -21.95 8.06 3.37
N GLY A 150 -22.45 7.19 2.48
CA GLY A 150 -23.51 6.26 2.81
C GLY A 150 -24.24 5.76 1.57
N ILE A 151 -25.21 4.87 1.79
CA ILE A 151 -26.12 4.43 0.74
C ILE A 151 -27.14 5.55 0.54
N TRP A 152 -27.23 6.05 -0.70
CA TRP A 152 -28.30 6.97 -1.08
C TRP A 152 -29.59 6.16 -1.20
N GLY A 153 -30.57 6.45 -0.36
CA GLY A 153 -31.89 5.83 -0.37
C GLY A 153 -32.98 6.89 -0.35
N LEU A 154 -34.15 6.53 -0.88
CA LEU A 154 -35.37 7.31 -0.66
C LEU A 154 -35.85 7.03 0.77
N GLU A 155 -35.84 8.05 1.62
CA GLU A 155 -36.37 7.92 2.97
C GLU A 155 -37.91 7.78 2.89
N PRO A 156 -38.53 6.87 3.68
CA PRO A 156 -39.95 6.55 3.53
C PRO A 156 -40.88 7.76 3.66
N ASP A 157 -40.50 8.73 4.49
CA ASP A 157 -41.28 9.96 4.77
C ASP A 157 -41.10 11.05 3.69
N MET A 158 -40.17 10.86 2.74
CA MET A 158 -39.85 11.83 1.70
C MET A 158 -40.33 11.41 0.29
N SER A 159 -41.14 10.34 0.20
CA SER A 159 -41.62 9.79 -1.08
C SER A 159 -42.57 10.70 -1.86
N ASN A 160 -42.97 11.85 -1.31
CA ASN A 160 -43.84 12.83 -2.00
C ASN A 160 -43.08 14.05 -2.54
N ASP A 161 -41.77 14.18 -2.30
CA ASP A 161 -40.96 15.24 -2.91
C ASP A 161 -40.47 14.80 -4.29
N PHE A 162 -41.14 15.32 -5.33
CA PHE A 162 -40.81 15.07 -6.74
C PHE A 162 -39.34 15.40 -7.08
N THR A 163 -38.75 16.40 -6.41
CA THR A 163 -37.36 16.81 -6.67
C THR A 163 -36.38 15.74 -6.17
N GLN A 164 -36.63 15.15 -5.00
CA GLN A 164 -35.79 14.10 -4.43
C GLN A 164 -35.90 12.81 -5.23
N ILE A 165 -37.10 12.43 -5.66
CA ILE A 165 -37.30 11.29 -6.56
C ILE A 165 -36.53 11.48 -7.87
N THR A 166 -36.59 12.68 -8.45
CA THR A 166 -35.88 12.99 -9.70
C THR A 166 -34.37 12.87 -9.51
N ARG A 167 -33.81 13.44 -8.43
CA ARG A 167 -32.38 13.34 -8.10
C ARG A 167 -31.93 11.91 -7.83
N PHE A 168 -32.74 11.13 -7.13
CA PHE A 168 -32.46 9.72 -6.87
C PHE A 168 -32.44 8.90 -8.16
N ASN A 169 -33.42 9.11 -9.05
CA ASN A 169 -33.45 8.44 -10.36
C ASN A 169 -32.26 8.87 -11.25
N GLU A 170 -31.89 10.14 -11.22
CA GLU A 170 -30.69 10.64 -11.90
C GLU A 170 -29.43 9.95 -11.37
N HIS A 171 -29.29 9.86 -10.05
CA HIS A 171 -28.18 9.15 -9.39
C HIS A 171 -28.12 7.68 -9.81
N LEU A 172 -29.26 6.97 -9.80
CA LEU A 172 -29.33 5.58 -10.27
C LEU A 172 -28.90 5.44 -11.73
N ARG A 173 -29.33 6.35 -12.61
CA ARG A 173 -28.95 6.34 -14.02
C ARG A 173 -27.44 6.56 -14.19
N ILE A 174 -26.88 7.57 -13.51
CA ILE A 174 -25.44 7.86 -13.57
C ILE A 174 -24.63 6.68 -13.06
N ASN A 175 -25.00 6.09 -11.93
CA ASN A 175 -24.33 4.91 -11.38
C ASN A 175 -24.39 3.72 -12.34
N ALA A 176 -25.55 3.49 -12.97
CA ALA A 176 -25.71 2.41 -13.95
C ALA A 176 -24.82 2.63 -15.19
N ASP A 177 -24.73 3.85 -15.69
CA ASP A 177 -23.88 4.20 -16.84
C ASP A 177 -22.39 4.07 -16.51
N GLN A 178 -21.98 4.54 -15.32
CA GLN A 178 -20.62 4.36 -14.82
C GLN A 178 -20.26 2.88 -14.63
N SER A 179 -21.19 2.08 -14.08
CA SER A 179 -20.99 0.64 -13.90
C SER A 179 -20.84 -0.08 -15.25
N ARG A 180 -21.65 0.26 -16.25
CA ARG A 180 -21.51 -0.29 -17.61
C ARG A 180 -20.19 0.08 -18.25
N ALA A 181 -19.75 1.34 -18.10
CA ALA A 181 -18.46 1.79 -18.59
C ALA A 181 -17.32 1.01 -17.91
N TYR A 182 -17.37 0.85 -16.58
CA TYR A 182 -16.39 0.06 -15.84
C TYR A 182 -16.34 -1.39 -16.32
N VAL A 183 -17.47 -2.07 -16.49
CA VAL A 183 -17.49 -3.46 -17.00
C VAL A 183 -16.85 -3.54 -18.39
N ARG A 184 -17.23 -2.63 -19.30
CA ARG A 184 -16.72 -2.60 -20.68
C ARG A 184 -15.22 -2.31 -20.73
N ASP A 185 -14.77 -1.31 -19.99
CA ASP A 185 -13.41 -0.78 -20.12
C ASP A 185 -12.43 -1.57 -19.22
N CYS A 186 -12.91 -2.04 -18.08
CA CYS A 186 -12.10 -2.67 -17.04
C CYS A 186 -12.40 -4.15 -16.81
N LEU A 187 -13.41 -4.82 -17.35
CA LEU A 187 -13.56 -6.28 -17.20
C LEU A 187 -13.37 -7.06 -18.51
N SER A 188 -13.70 -6.47 -19.66
CA SER A 188 -13.53 -7.09 -20.99
C SER A 188 -12.12 -6.97 -21.60
N GLY A 189 -11.13 -6.37 -20.92
CA GLY A 189 -9.80 -6.16 -21.47
C GLY A 189 -8.66 -6.05 -20.45
N TYR A 190 -7.44 -6.31 -20.91
CA TYR A 190 -6.17 -6.28 -20.15
C TYR A 190 -5.64 -4.86 -19.87
N GLN A 191 -6.51 -3.86 -19.76
CA GLN A 191 -6.07 -2.49 -19.48
C GLN A 191 -5.85 -2.32 -17.97
N SER A 192 -4.59 -2.19 -17.56
CA SER A 192 -4.19 -1.85 -16.19
C SER A 192 -4.21 -0.33 -16.00
N SER A 193 -5.35 0.31 -16.29
CA SER A 193 -5.49 1.75 -16.07
C SER A 193 -5.77 2.03 -14.58
N PRO A 194 -5.26 3.14 -14.01
CA PRO A 194 -5.52 3.50 -12.61
C PRO A 194 -7.02 3.60 -12.29
N GLU A 195 -7.84 3.98 -13.27
CA GLU A 195 -9.30 4.08 -13.15
C GLU A 195 -9.96 2.71 -12.91
N CYS A 196 -9.33 1.62 -13.36
CA CYS A 196 -9.81 0.26 -13.11
C CYS A 196 -9.52 -0.22 -11.68
N ASN A 197 -8.60 0.44 -10.96
CA ASN A 197 -8.23 0.15 -9.57
C ASN A 197 -8.99 1.03 -8.56
N LEU A 198 -10.15 1.57 -8.95
CA LEU A 198 -10.98 2.38 -8.07
C LEU A 198 -11.55 1.58 -6.89
N PHE A 199 -11.94 0.33 -7.14
CA PHE A 199 -12.54 -0.54 -6.14
C PHE A 199 -11.50 -1.44 -5.49
N LYS A 200 -11.78 -1.85 -4.24
CA LYS A 200 -10.92 -2.77 -3.48
C LYS A 200 -10.69 -4.08 -4.22
N GLN A 201 -11.72 -4.57 -4.91
CA GLN A 201 -11.66 -5.72 -5.81
C GLN A 201 -12.24 -5.36 -7.17
N ARG A 202 -11.60 -5.83 -8.23
CA ARG A 202 -12.01 -5.61 -9.62
C ARG A 202 -13.35 -6.28 -9.95
N SER A 203 -13.58 -7.45 -9.37
CA SER A 203 -14.84 -8.20 -9.49
C SER A 203 -15.10 -8.96 -8.20
N ILE A 204 -16.35 -8.98 -7.77
CA ILE A 204 -16.79 -9.77 -6.62
C ILE A 204 -16.76 -11.26 -6.98
N PRO A 205 -16.23 -12.15 -6.14
CA PRO A 205 -16.27 -13.59 -6.37
C PRO A 205 -17.72 -14.12 -6.35
N TYR A 206 -18.10 -14.87 -7.37
CA TYR A 206 -19.43 -15.49 -7.45
C TYR A 206 -19.38 -16.88 -8.09
N ILE A 207 -20.39 -17.69 -7.76
CA ILE A 207 -20.69 -18.98 -8.36
C ILE A 207 -21.89 -18.80 -9.28
N SER A 208 -21.77 -19.25 -10.52
CA SER A 208 -22.84 -19.18 -11.52
C SER A 208 -23.47 -20.55 -11.77
N TRP A 209 -24.79 -20.59 -11.77
CA TRP A 209 -25.60 -21.77 -12.09
C TRP A 209 -26.49 -21.44 -13.28
N ASN A 210 -26.45 -22.23 -14.35
CA ASN A 210 -27.25 -21.99 -15.57
C ASN A 210 -28.50 -22.87 -15.66
N ASN A 211 -28.77 -23.66 -14.61
CA ASN A 211 -29.88 -24.61 -14.51
C ASN A 211 -30.64 -24.43 -13.20
N ALA A 212 -30.79 -23.19 -12.75
CA ALA A 212 -31.47 -22.87 -11.52
C ALA A 212 -32.99 -22.88 -11.72
N THR A 213 -33.72 -23.19 -10.64
CA THR A 213 -35.17 -23.05 -10.63
C THR A 213 -35.56 -21.59 -10.79
N CYS A 214 -36.50 -21.34 -11.68
CA CYS A 214 -36.95 -20.00 -11.98
C CYS A 214 -37.70 -19.38 -10.79
N PRO A 215 -37.35 -18.17 -10.34
CA PRO A 215 -38.00 -17.51 -9.20
C PRO A 215 -39.32 -16.83 -9.56
N PHE A 216 -39.74 -16.94 -10.82
CA PHE A 216 -40.97 -16.39 -11.37
C PHE A 216 -41.90 -17.53 -11.80
N SER A 217 -43.15 -17.20 -12.11
CA SER A 217 -44.12 -18.16 -12.64
C SER A 217 -43.59 -18.84 -13.92
N ALA A 218 -43.89 -20.14 -14.08
CA ALA A 218 -43.29 -20.99 -15.12
C ALA A 218 -43.56 -20.52 -16.56
N ASP A 219 -44.63 -19.77 -16.76
CA ASP A 219 -45.03 -19.12 -18.01
C ASP A 219 -44.10 -17.96 -18.44
N ILE A 220 -43.37 -17.36 -17.49
CA ILE A 220 -42.43 -16.26 -17.74
C ILE A 220 -41.02 -16.79 -18.11
N CYS A 221 -40.72 -18.03 -17.75
CA CYS A 221 -39.38 -18.60 -17.84
C CYS A 221 -39.16 -19.31 -19.18
N LEU A 222 -38.36 -18.71 -20.05
CA LEU A 222 -37.99 -19.32 -21.33
C LEU A 222 -37.19 -20.61 -21.09
N GLY A 223 -37.68 -21.73 -21.64
CA GLY A 223 -37.02 -23.03 -21.54
C GLY A 223 -37.50 -23.93 -20.38
N GLY A 224 -38.47 -23.48 -19.58
CA GLY A 224 -39.10 -24.27 -18.52
C GLY A 224 -38.65 -23.88 -17.10
N PRO A 225 -39.02 -24.67 -16.08
CA PRO A 225 -38.85 -24.26 -14.68
C PRO A 225 -37.40 -24.25 -14.19
N ASN A 226 -36.45 -24.90 -14.88
CA ASN A 226 -35.06 -25.08 -14.43
C ASN A 226 -34.02 -24.52 -15.42
N THR A 227 -34.36 -23.47 -16.16
CA THR A 227 -33.48 -22.81 -17.14
C THR A 227 -33.06 -21.40 -16.72
N ALA A 228 -33.31 -21.02 -15.46
CA ALA A 228 -32.89 -19.73 -14.96
C ALA A 228 -31.40 -19.73 -14.65
N MET A 229 -30.80 -18.53 -14.72
CA MET A 229 -29.42 -18.32 -14.31
C MET A 229 -29.41 -17.75 -12.89
N ARG A 230 -28.62 -18.36 -12.00
CA ARG A 230 -28.42 -17.89 -10.62
C ARG A 230 -26.95 -17.56 -10.40
N LEU A 231 -26.69 -16.39 -9.81
CA LEU A 231 -25.38 -15.98 -9.35
C LEU A 231 -25.43 -15.83 -7.83
N ASP A 232 -24.60 -16.61 -7.13
CA ASP A 232 -24.40 -16.47 -5.69
C ASP A 232 -23.01 -15.91 -5.43
N SER A 233 -22.92 -14.80 -4.69
CA SER A 233 -21.63 -14.38 -4.17
C SER A 233 -21.15 -15.34 -3.09
N THR A 234 -19.84 -15.40 -2.89
CA THR A 234 -19.31 -15.94 -1.64
C THR A 234 -19.70 -15.04 -0.46
N LEU A 235 -19.35 -15.45 0.76
CA LEU A 235 -19.46 -14.56 1.90
C LEU A 235 -18.48 -13.39 1.72
N LEU A 236 -19.00 -12.17 1.63
CA LEU A 236 -18.25 -10.94 1.41
C LEU A 236 -18.06 -10.21 2.73
N ASP A 237 -16.84 -9.78 3.02
CA ASP A 237 -16.45 -8.97 4.17
C ASP A 237 -16.42 -7.49 3.80
N SER A 238 -16.98 -6.66 4.69
CA SER A 238 -17.11 -5.22 4.45
C SER A 238 -15.78 -4.50 4.18
N ALA A 239 -14.70 -4.93 4.82
CA ALA A 239 -13.39 -4.32 4.68
C ALA A 239 -12.58 -4.93 3.53
N LEU A 240 -12.66 -6.25 3.33
CA LEU A 240 -11.85 -6.96 2.33
C LEU A 240 -12.41 -6.88 0.91
N ASP A 241 -13.73 -6.88 0.76
CA ASP A 241 -14.40 -6.90 -0.54
C ASP A 241 -14.87 -5.51 -0.97
N PHE A 242 -15.38 -4.70 -0.02
CA PHE A 242 -15.92 -3.37 -0.32
C PHE A 242 -15.01 -2.20 0.09
N GLY A 243 -13.91 -2.47 0.81
CA GLY A 243 -12.96 -1.42 1.23
C GLY A 243 -13.46 -0.53 2.37
N ILE A 244 -14.49 -0.93 3.12
CA ILE A 244 -15.00 -0.17 4.26
C ILE A 244 -14.03 -0.33 5.44
N ASN A 245 -13.28 0.72 5.72
CA ASN A 245 -12.25 0.71 6.77
C ASN A 245 -12.87 0.72 8.18
N SER A 246 -13.12 -0.47 8.72
CA SER A 246 -13.74 -0.72 10.02
C SER A 246 -12.87 -1.64 10.89
N LYS A 247 -12.96 -1.45 12.23
CA LYS A 247 -12.28 -2.34 13.18
C LYS A 247 -12.79 -3.78 13.01
N PRO A 248 -11.99 -4.81 13.30
CA PRO A 248 -12.39 -6.20 13.10
C PRO A 248 -13.76 -6.57 13.71
N LYS A 249 -14.05 -6.06 14.91
CA LYS A 249 -15.33 -6.28 15.61
C LYS A 249 -16.55 -5.58 14.99
N ASP A 250 -16.32 -4.58 14.16
CA ASP A 250 -17.37 -3.78 13.52
C ASP A 250 -17.54 -4.18 12.04
N ARG A 251 -16.90 -5.28 11.61
CA ARG A 251 -17.00 -5.80 10.24
C ARG A 251 -18.27 -6.62 10.10
N GLY A 252 -18.98 -6.35 9.01
CA GLY A 252 -20.15 -7.12 8.60
C GLY A 252 -19.77 -8.08 7.49
N THR A 253 -20.44 -9.22 7.45
CA THR A 253 -20.40 -10.12 6.30
C THR A 253 -21.77 -10.24 5.64
N LEU A 254 -21.79 -10.39 4.32
CA LEU A 254 -23.01 -10.48 3.51
C LEU A 254 -22.81 -11.45 2.35
N SER A 255 -23.86 -12.17 1.98
CA SER A 255 -23.95 -12.87 0.69
C SER A 255 -25.05 -12.24 -0.18
N ILE A 256 -24.78 -12.09 -1.47
CA ILE A 256 -25.70 -11.52 -2.46
C ILE A 256 -26.11 -12.62 -3.43
N LEU A 257 -27.42 -12.79 -3.61
CA LEU A 257 -28.00 -13.73 -4.56
C LEU A 257 -28.73 -12.96 -5.66
N PHE A 258 -28.35 -13.24 -6.91
CA PHE A 258 -29.07 -12.78 -8.09
C PHE A 258 -29.66 -13.95 -8.84
N SER A 259 -30.90 -13.80 -9.29
CA SER A 259 -31.54 -14.75 -10.21
C SER A 259 -32.06 -14.00 -11.43
N PHE A 260 -31.69 -14.51 -12.61
CA PHE A 260 -31.97 -13.92 -13.91
C PHE A 260 -32.76 -14.89 -14.78
N LEU A 261 -33.64 -14.31 -15.59
CA LEU A 261 -34.20 -15.00 -16.75
C LEU A 261 -33.18 -14.99 -17.88
N GLN A 262 -32.87 -16.15 -18.45
CA GLN A 262 -31.94 -16.23 -19.58
C GLN A 262 -32.67 -15.76 -20.85
N HIS A 263 -32.56 -14.47 -21.15
CA HIS A 263 -33.08 -13.88 -22.38
C HIS A 263 -31.94 -13.77 -23.40
N TYR A 264 -32.10 -14.36 -24.59
CA TYR A 264 -31.12 -14.33 -25.68
C TYR A 264 -31.00 -12.94 -26.35
N SER A 265 -31.70 -11.91 -25.87
CA SER A 265 -31.66 -10.56 -26.44
C SER A 265 -31.83 -9.46 -25.39
N LYS A 266 -30.70 -8.82 -25.05
CA LYS A 266 -30.46 -7.44 -24.57
C LYS A 266 -31.27 -6.84 -23.40
N SER A 267 -32.22 -7.53 -22.75
CA SER A 267 -32.83 -7.03 -21.52
C SER A 267 -33.08 -8.15 -20.51
N SER A 268 -32.27 -8.19 -19.45
CA SER A 268 -32.40 -9.16 -18.37
C SER A 268 -33.24 -8.57 -17.24
N ALA A 269 -34.35 -9.23 -16.89
CA ALA A 269 -35.02 -9.00 -15.61
C ALA A 269 -34.24 -9.73 -14.51
N ALA A 270 -33.86 -9.01 -13.45
CA ALA A 270 -33.09 -9.53 -12.33
C ALA A 270 -33.86 -9.34 -11.03
N LYS A 271 -33.92 -10.39 -10.19
CA LYS A 271 -34.39 -10.26 -8.81
C LYS A 271 -33.17 -10.34 -7.89
N VAL A 272 -32.97 -9.30 -7.09
CA VAL A 272 -31.91 -9.22 -6.08
C VAL A 272 -32.50 -9.64 -4.75
N LEU A 273 -31.92 -10.65 -4.11
CA LEU A 273 -32.28 -11.05 -2.76
C LEU A 273 -31.04 -10.84 -1.87
N PHE A 274 -31.18 -9.98 -0.85
CA PHE A 274 -30.13 -9.75 0.13
C PHE A 274 -30.24 -10.78 1.25
N GLY A 275 -29.15 -11.50 1.53
CA GLY A 275 -29.03 -12.37 2.71
C GLY A 275 -28.85 -11.56 4.00
N HIS A 276 -29.21 -12.15 5.14
CA HIS A 276 -29.19 -11.51 6.46
C HIS A 276 -27.77 -11.05 6.87
N LEU A 277 -27.66 -9.82 7.40
CA LEU A 277 -26.49 -9.36 8.16
C LEU A 277 -26.33 -10.23 9.41
N ALA A 278 -25.33 -11.10 9.45
CA ALA A 278 -24.91 -11.74 10.68
C ALA A 278 -23.95 -10.79 11.40
N ASN A 279 -24.40 -10.17 12.49
CA ASN A 279 -23.50 -9.48 13.41
C ASN A 279 -22.62 -10.55 14.08
N GLY A 280 -21.32 -10.53 13.76
CA GLY A 280 -20.33 -11.32 14.49
C GLY A 280 -20.26 -10.84 15.94
N SER A 281 -20.64 -11.71 16.87
CA SER A 281 -20.44 -11.57 18.32
C SER A 281 -18.98 -11.61 18.70
#